data_AF-A0A096AXJ1-F1
#
_entry.id   AF-A0A096AXJ1-F1
#
_cell.length_a   1.000
_cell.length_b   1.000
_cell.length_c   1.000
_cell.angle_alpha   90.00
_cell.angle_beta   90.00
_cell.angle_gamma   90.00
#
_symmetry.space_group_name_H-M   'P 1'
#
loop_
_entity.id
_entity.type
_entity.pdbx_description
1 polymer ?
#
loop_
_entity_poly.entity_id
_entity_poly.type
_entity_poly.pdbx_seq_one_letter_code
_entity_poly.pdbx_strand_id
1 'polypeptide(L)'
;MSNLVFRLPRYYQDSPQVSELERVLGEQAEALRVSESDTLAQLWIDTATWGLDLWEQWAGLPVDRTRPYSYRRSRIKAKLRGQGATTAEMLRSVVASFGFEPSQISVIEHPAEYQFEIVLSDLASVPSDVGGIEAAVNEIKPAHWITGSPTNWP
;
A
#
# COMPACT_ATOMS: atom_id res chain seq x y z
N MET A 1 -7.48 20.55 28.91
CA MET A 1 -7.31 19.29 29.66
C MET A 1 -7.44 19.58 31.15
N SER A 2 -8.06 18.69 31.92
CA SER A 2 -8.17 18.86 33.38
C SER A 2 -6.78 18.78 34.00
N ASN A 3 -6.39 19.83 34.72
CA ASN A 3 -5.13 19.89 35.47
C ASN A 3 -5.13 18.76 36.51
N LEU A 4 -4.16 17.83 36.40
CA LEU A 4 -4.10 16.61 37.22
C LEU A 4 -3.89 16.94 38.70
N VAL A 5 -3.37 18.14 39.00
CA VAL A 5 -3.06 18.63 40.34
C VAL A 5 -4.30 18.64 41.20
N PHE A 6 -5.47 18.97 40.63
CA PHE A 6 -6.73 18.98 41.39
C PHE A 6 -7.22 17.58 41.78
N ARG A 7 -6.61 16.52 41.22
CA ARG A 7 -6.84 15.11 41.61
C ARG A 7 -5.82 14.61 42.63
N LEU A 8 -4.77 15.36 42.92
CA LEU A 8 -3.80 15.04 43.95
C LEU A 8 -4.26 15.54 45.33
N PRO A 9 -3.81 14.91 46.44
CA PRO A 9 -4.01 15.45 47.79
C PRO A 9 -3.56 16.91 47.94
N ARG A 10 -4.26 17.71 48.77
CA ARG A 10 -4.04 19.16 48.91
C ARG A 10 -2.58 19.57 49.17
N TYR A 11 -1.85 18.81 49.96
CA TYR A 11 -0.45 19.12 50.28
C TYR A 11 0.50 19.02 49.07
N TYR A 12 0.10 18.34 48.00
CA TYR A 12 0.81 18.32 46.72
C TYR A 12 0.36 19.43 45.77
N GLN A 13 -0.86 19.95 45.93
CA GLN A 13 -1.38 21.04 45.10
C GLN A 13 -0.61 22.34 45.33
N ASP A 14 -0.18 22.57 46.57
CA ASP A 14 0.58 23.77 46.97
C ASP A 14 2.11 23.60 46.79
N SER A 15 2.58 22.43 46.36
CA SER A 15 4.01 22.19 46.16
C SER A 15 4.48 22.75 44.82
N PRO A 16 5.48 23.66 44.81
CA PRO A 16 6.03 24.19 43.58
C PRO A 16 6.72 23.11 42.73
N GLN A 17 7.30 22.09 43.36
CA GLN A 17 7.94 20.97 42.66
C GLN A 17 6.91 20.11 41.92
N VAL A 18 5.79 19.79 42.57
CA VAL A 18 4.71 19.01 41.93
C VAL A 18 4.05 19.82 40.82
N SER A 19 3.81 21.11 41.04
CA SER A 19 3.26 22.00 40.01
C SER A 19 4.14 22.04 38.76
N GLU A 20 5.46 22.12 38.93
CA GLU A 20 6.40 22.12 37.80
C GLU A 20 6.47 20.77 37.09
N LEU A 21 6.45 19.66 37.84
CA LEU A 21 6.43 18.32 37.26
C LEU A 21 5.16 18.08 36.44
N GLU A 22 4.01 18.48 36.94
CA GLU A 22 2.76 18.38 36.19
C GLU A 22 2.71 19.29 34.97
N ARG A 23 3.28 20.50 35.05
CA ARG A 23 3.39 21.40 33.90
C ARG A 23 4.15 20.70 32.76
N VAL A 24 5.32 20.15 33.05
CA VAL A 24 6.14 19.45 32.06
C VAL A 24 5.43 18.20 31.55
N LEU A 25 4.82 17.38 32.42
CA LEU A 25 4.07 16.19 31.99
C LEU A 25 2.88 16.56 31.10
N GLY A 26 2.17 17.64 31.42
CA GLY A 26 1.06 18.15 30.60
C GLY A 26 1.53 18.59 29.22
N GLU A 27 2.67 19.28 29.13
CA GLU A 27 3.29 19.67 27.85
C GLU A 27 3.68 18.46 27.01
N GLN A 28 4.32 17.45 27.61
CA GLN A 28 4.69 16.23 26.90
C GLN A 28 3.46 15.42 26.46
N ALA A 29 2.42 15.34 27.30
CA ALA A 29 1.18 14.65 26.98
C ALA A 29 0.45 15.31 25.79
N GLU A 30 0.39 16.65 25.76
CA GLU A 30 -0.22 17.35 24.63
C GLU A 30 0.63 17.20 23.35
N ALA A 31 1.95 17.29 23.45
CA ALA A 31 2.84 17.03 22.32
C ALA A 31 2.65 15.62 21.75
N LEU A 32 2.52 14.61 22.62
CA LEU A 32 2.22 13.24 22.22
C LEU A 32 0.86 13.14 21.52
N ARG A 33 -0.17 13.78 22.07
CA ARG A 33 -1.52 13.78 21.46
C ARG A 33 -1.55 14.43 20.09
N VAL A 34 -0.80 15.52 19.90
CA VAL A 34 -0.64 16.17 18.59
C VAL A 34 0.09 15.23 17.62
N SER A 35 1.18 14.59 18.06
CA SER A 35 1.94 13.65 17.25
C SER A 35 1.11 12.43 16.84
N GLU A 36 0.31 11.89 17.76
CA GLU A 36 -0.63 10.79 17.49
C GLU A 36 -1.65 11.22 16.43
N SER A 37 -2.28 12.39 16.61
CA SER A 37 -3.26 12.89 15.65
C SER A 37 -2.65 13.13 14.27
N ASP A 38 -1.43 13.68 14.18
CA ASP A 38 -0.74 13.89 12.90
C ASP A 38 -0.39 12.55 12.23
N THR A 39 0.06 11.56 13.01
CA THR A 39 0.38 10.21 12.51
C THR A 39 -0.86 9.53 11.96
N LEU A 40 -1.98 9.55 12.69
CA LEU A 40 -3.25 8.98 12.25
C LEU A 40 -3.80 9.69 11.00
N ALA A 41 -3.59 11.00 10.88
CA ALA A 41 -3.95 11.75 9.68
C ALA A 41 -3.16 11.29 8.43
N GLN A 42 -2.00 10.63 8.57
CA GLN A 42 -1.28 10.10 7.41
C GLN A 42 -1.86 8.80 6.86
N LEU A 43 -2.69 8.10 7.65
CA LEU A 43 -3.30 6.82 7.26
C LEU A 43 -4.40 6.96 6.21
N TRP A 44 -4.84 8.18 5.90
CA TRP A 44 -5.83 8.44 4.87
C TRP A 44 -5.25 9.36 3.80
N ILE A 45 -5.41 8.98 2.53
CA ILE A 45 -4.89 9.75 1.40
C ILE A 45 -5.37 11.21 1.44
N ASP A 46 -6.62 11.46 1.84
CA ASP A 46 -7.20 12.81 1.86
C ASP A 46 -6.57 13.74 2.89
N THR A 47 -6.04 13.21 3.98
CA THR A 47 -5.45 13.99 5.07
C THR A 47 -3.92 13.92 5.07
N ALA A 48 -3.32 12.90 4.46
CA ALA A 48 -1.88 12.69 4.44
C ALA A 48 -1.11 13.84 3.80
N THR A 49 -0.01 14.26 4.43
CA THR A 49 0.92 15.29 3.98
C THR A 49 2.26 14.64 3.66
N TRP A 50 3.10 14.42 4.67
CA TRP A 50 4.38 13.71 4.53
C TRP A 50 4.16 12.22 4.24
N GLY A 51 3.05 11.63 4.70
CA GLY A 51 2.69 10.24 4.42
C GLY A 51 2.38 9.95 2.95
N LEU A 52 2.18 10.98 2.11
CA LEU A 52 1.93 10.79 0.67
C LEU A 52 3.10 10.11 -0.04
N ASP A 53 4.34 10.24 0.47
CA ASP A 53 5.50 9.56 -0.07
C ASP A 53 5.35 8.03 0.03
N LEU A 54 4.80 7.55 1.15
CA LEU A 54 4.55 6.13 1.40
C LEU A 54 3.41 5.62 0.51
N TRP A 55 2.34 6.41 0.35
CA TRP A 55 1.23 6.08 -0.54
C TRP A 55 1.66 6.01 -2.01
N GLU A 56 2.53 6.92 -2.46
CA GLU A 56 3.08 6.89 -3.81
C GLU A 56 3.93 5.65 -4.04
N GLN A 57 4.84 5.34 -3.10
CA GLN A 57 5.64 4.11 -3.18
C GLN A 57 4.75 2.86 -3.20
N TRP A 58 3.76 2.79 -2.33
CA TRP A 58 2.82 1.67 -2.27
C TRP A 58 2.01 1.51 -3.56
N ALA A 59 1.60 2.62 -4.19
CA ALA A 59 0.90 2.61 -5.47
C ALA A 59 1.83 2.41 -6.69
N GLY A 60 3.15 2.26 -6.48
CA GLY A 60 4.16 2.14 -7.55
C GLY A 60 4.35 3.43 -8.35
N LEU A 61 4.15 4.59 -7.73
CA LEU A 61 4.33 5.91 -8.32
C LEU A 61 5.66 6.55 -7.85
N PRO A 62 6.34 7.32 -8.72
CA PRO A 62 7.50 8.09 -8.30
C PRO A 62 7.10 9.21 -7.33
N VAL A 63 7.90 9.36 -6.27
CA VAL A 63 7.69 10.40 -5.26
C VAL A 63 8.08 11.76 -5.82
N ASP A 64 7.12 12.68 -5.91
CA ASP A 64 7.36 14.05 -6.41
C ASP A 64 6.87 15.08 -5.40
N ARG A 65 7.78 15.52 -4.53
CA ARG A 65 7.52 16.53 -3.49
C ARG A 65 7.39 17.95 -4.02
N THR A 66 7.69 18.20 -5.30
CA THR A 66 7.55 19.54 -5.90
C THR A 66 6.10 19.90 -6.21
N ARG A 67 5.22 18.90 -6.23
CA ARG A 67 3.81 19.06 -6.58
C ARG A 67 2.93 19.28 -5.34
N PRO A 68 1.82 20.03 -5.48
CA PRO A 68 0.85 20.20 -4.40
C PRO A 68 0.24 18.88 -3.93
N TYR A 69 -0.10 18.79 -2.64
CA TYR A 69 -0.73 17.59 -2.07
C TYR A 69 -2.02 17.19 -2.80
N SER A 70 -2.85 18.15 -3.21
CA SER A 70 -4.09 17.87 -3.95
C SER A 70 -3.84 17.11 -5.26
N TYR A 71 -2.80 17.50 -6.00
CA TYR A 71 -2.39 16.81 -7.22
C TYR A 71 -1.89 15.39 -6.92
N ARG A 72 -0.99 15.25 -5.93
CA ARG A 72 -0.44 13.95 -5.52
C ARG A 72 -1.55 12.98 -5.10
N ARG A 73 -2.47 13.41 -4.25
CA ARG A 73 -3.67 12.64 -3.83
C ARG A 73 -4.52 12.21 -5.00
N SER A 74 -4.80 13.11 -5.94
CA SER A 74 -5.61 12.82 -7.12
C SER A 74 -4.97 11.74 -7.99
N ARG A 75 -3.64 11.84 -8.17
CA ARG A 75 -2.83 10.87 -8.93
C ARG A 75 -2.80 9.49 -8.25
N ILE A 76 -2.57 9.43 -6.94
CA ILE A 76 -2.63 8.19 -6.15
C ILE A 76 -4.01 7.56 -6.28
N LYS A 77 -5.08 8.32 -6.01
CA LYS A 77 -6.47 7.82 -6.13
C LYS A 77 -6.80 7.33 -7.54
N ALA A 78 -6.31 8.01 -8.58
CA ALA A 78 -6.49 7.58 -9.97
C ALA A 78 -5.76 6.26 -10.25
N LYS A 79 -4.52 6.10 -9.76
CA LYS A 79 -3.76 4.85 -9.88
C LYS A 79 -4.45 3.70 -9.17
N LEU A 80 -4.92 3.91 -7.93
CA LEU A 80 -5.65 2.89 -7.17
C LEU A 80 -7.01 2.53 -7.80
N ARG A 81 -7.69 3.50 -8.42
CA ARG A 81 -8.92 3.23 -9.20
C ARG A 81 -8.66 2.50 -10.51
N GLY A 82 -7.54 2.81 -11.18
CA GLY A 82 -7.10 2.17 -12.42
C GLY A 82 -6.50 0.78 -12.21
N GLN A 83 -5.97 0.50 -11.02
CA GLN A 83 -5.67 -0.83 -10.50
C GLN A 83 -6.94 -1.51 -9.97
N GLY A 84 -8.05 -1.44 -10.72
CA GLY A 84 -9.12 -2.41 -10.54
C GLY A 84 -8.50 -3.81 -10.60
N ALA A 85 -8.96 -4.72 -9.72
CA ALA A 85 -8.38 -6.05 -9.50
C ALA A 85 -7.81 -6.62 -10.80
N THR A 86 -6.55 -7.04 -10.78
CA THR A 86 -5.93 -7.72 -11.92
C THR A 86 -6.76 -8.96 -12.22
N THR A 87 -7.72 -8.85 -13.15
CA THR A 87 -8.64 -9.93 -13.45
C THR A 87 -7.94 -10.98 -14.30
N ALA A 88 -8.41 -12.21 -14.22
CA ALA A 88 -8.01 -13.27 -15.15
C ALA A 88 -8.05 -12.81 -16.62
N GLU A 89 -9.03 -11.99 -17.03
CA GLU A 89 -9.09 -11.43 -18.39
C GLU A 89 -7.94 -10.46 -18.70
N MET A 90 -7.52 -9.63 -17.74
CA MET A 90 -6.42 -8.67 -17.93
C MET A 90 -5.07 -9.40 -18.01
N LEU A 91 -4.88 -10.45 -17.23
CA LEU A 91 -3.71 -11.33 -17.36
C LEU A 91 -3.71 -12.05 -18.72
N ARG A 92 -4.86 -12.58 -19.15
CA ARG A 92 -5.00 -13.20 -20.48
C ARG A 92 -4.70 -12.22 -21.61
N SER A 93 -5.16 -10.98 -21.54
CA SER A 93 -4.93 -10.00 -22.60
C SER A 93 -3.46 -9.59 -22.72
N VAL A 94 -2.75 -9.47 -21.60
CA VAL A 94 -1.31 -9.23 -21.59
C VAL A 94 -0.55 -10.40 -22.19
N VAL A 95 -0.84 -11.64 -21.80
CA VAL A 95 -0.18 -12.82 -22.38
C VAL A 95 -0.54 -12.97 -23.87
N ALA A 96 -1.77 -12.69 -24.29
CA ALA A 96 -2.18 -12.74 -25.69
C ALA A 96 -1.39 -11.75 -26.58
N SER A 97 -0.91 -10.63 -26.02
CA SER A 97 -0.08 -9.66 -26.75
C SER A 97 1.28 -10.22 -27.21
N PHE A 98 1.71 -11.34 -26.64
CA PHE A 98 2.92 -12.08 -27.06
C PHE A 98 2.65 -13.08 -28.20
N GLY A 99 1.47 -13.01 -28.82
CA GLY A 99 1.13 -13.81 -30.01
C GLY A 99 0.44 -15.15 -29.70
N PHE A 100 -0.13 -15.30 -28.51
CA PHE A 100 -0.95 -16.46 -28.13
C PHE A 100 -2.42 -16.18 -28.37
N GLU A 101 -3.15 -17.19 -28.83
CA GLU A 101 -4.60 -17.09 -28.95
C GLU A 101 -5.24 -17.09 -27.54
N PRO A 102 -6.31 -16.30 -27.29
CA PRO A 102 -6.98 -16.27 -25.99
C PRO A 102 -7.47 -17.64 -25.50
N SER A 103 -7.76 -18.58 -26.41
CA SER A 103 -8.16 -19.95 -26.09
C SER A 103 -7.01 -20.82 -25.54
N GLN A 104 -5.76 -20.42 -25.78
CA GLN A 104 -4.56 -21.11 -25.30
C GLN A 104 -4.15 -20.65 -23.89
N ILE A 105 -4.75 -19.59 -23.35
CA ILE A 105 -4.33 -18.98 -22.08
C ILE A 105 -5.40 -19.20 -21.01
N SER A 106 -5.05 -19.95 -19.97
CA SER A 106 -5.88 -20.14 -18.79
C SER A 106 -5.23 -19.48 -17.57
N VAL A 107 -6.02 -18.77 -16.78
CA VAL A 107 -5.58 -18.15 -15.52
C VAL A 107 -6.36 -18.79 -14.39
N ILE A 108 -5.64 -19.41 -13.46
CA ILE A 108 -6.18 -20.11 -12.29
C ILE A 108 -5.77 -19.31 -11.06
N GLU A 109 -6.75 -18.79 -10.33
CA GLU A 109 -6.50 -18.03 -9.09
C GLU A 109 -6.57 -18.96 -7.87
N HIS A 110 -5.63 -18.80 -6.94
CA HIS A 110 -5.59 -19.49 -5.65
C HIS A 110 -5.70 -18.45 -4.51
N PRO A 111 -6.91 -17.94 -4.20
CA PRO A 111 -7.08 -16.82 -3.26
C PRO A 111 -6.59 -17.12 -1.84
N ALA A 112 -6.67 -18.38 -1.41
CA ALA A 112 -6.22 -18.82 -0.09
C ALA A 112 -4.67 -18.76 0.07
N GLU A 113 -3.94 -18.83 -1.04
CA GLU A 113 -2.48 -18.89 -1.08
C GLU A 113 -1.86 -17.59 -1.63
N TYR A 114 -2.70 -16.58 -1.94
CA TYR A 114 -2.27 -15.31 -2.55
C TYR A 114 -1.43 -15.51 -3.83
N GLN A 115 -1.77 -16.53 -4.62
CA GLN A 115 -1.06 -16.94 -5.82
C GLN A 115 -2.04 -17.09 -7.00
N PHE A 116 -1.52 -16.97 -8.21
CA PHE A 116 -2.21 -17.36 -9.43
C PHE A 116 -1.24 -18.08 -10.36
N GLU A 117 -1.79 -18.90 -11.26
CA GLU A 117 -1.07 -19.64 -12.27
C GLU A 117 -1.57 -19.25 -13.66
N ILE A 118 -0.63 -19.08 -14.59
CA ILE A 118 -0.93 -18.88 -16.01
C ILE A 118 -0.51 -20.15 -16.75
N VAL A 119 -1.47 -20.85 -17.34
CA VAL A 119 -1.26 -22.07 -18.11
C VAL A 119 -1.40 -21.74 -19.59
N LEU A 120 -0.37 -22.08 -20.36
CA LEU A 120 -0.38 -22.02 -21.81
C LEU A 120 -0.58 -23.43 -22.37
N SER A 121 -1.71 -23.66 -23.03
CA SER A 121 -2.11 -24.94 -23.60
C SER A 121 -1.93 -24.97 -25.12
N ASP A 122 -1.86 -26.16 -25.71
CA ASP A 122 -1.83 -26.39 -27.16
C ASP A 122 -0.70 -25.65 -27.89
N LEU A 123 0.48 -25.61 -27.26
CA LEU A 123 1.67 -25.01 -27.85
C LEU A 123 2.38 -25.99 -28.79
N ALA A 124 2.64 -25.55 -30.03
CA ALA A 124 3.44 -26.32 -31.00
C ALA A 124 4.92 -26.42 -30.57
N SER A 125 5.40 -25.50 -29.73
CA SER A 125 6.75 -25.44 -29.20
C SER A 125 6.80 -24.50 -27.97
N VAL A 126 7.84 -24.62 -27.15
CA VAL A 126 8.08 -23.71 -26.01
C VAL A 126 8.14 -22.25 -26.51
N PRO A 127 7.50 -21.29 -25.80
CA PRO A 127 7.58 -19.88 -26.16
C PRO A 127 9.03 -19.39 -26.25
N SER A 128 9.35 -18.62 -27.29
CA SER A 128 10.70 -18.07 -27.47
C SER A 128 11.05 -16.97 -26.46
N ASP A 129 10.04 -16.31 -25.87
CA ASP A 129 10.22 -15.20 -24.92
C ASP A 129 9.37 -15.37 -23.64
N VAL A 130 9.69 -16.41 -22.86
CA VAL A 130 9.06 -16.63 -21.55
C VAL A 130 9.39 -15.48 -20.57
N GLY A 131 10.61 -14.94 -20.64
CA GLY A 131 11.07 -13.88 -19.74
C GLY A 131 10.32 -12.56 -19.95
N GLY A 132 10.00 -12.19 -21.19
CA GLY A 132 9.17 -11.03 -21.50
C GLY A 132 7.75 -11.14 -20.96
N ILE A 133 7.14 -12.34 -21.08
CA ILE A 133 5.80 -12.62 -20.54
C ILE A 133 5.80 -12.48 -19.01
N GLU A 134 6.78 -13.09 -18.33
CA GLU A 134 6.92 -12.98 -16.88
C GLU A 134 7.11 -11.54 -16.42
N ALA A 135 7.93 -10.75 -17.13
CA ALA A 135 8.15 -9.34 -16.80
C ALA A 135 6.86 -8.51 -16.95
N ALA A 136 6.12 -8.69 -18.05
CA ALA A 136 4.87 -7.99 -18.30
C ALA A 136 3.78 -8.35 -17.27
N VAL A 137 3.67 -9.64 -16.91
CA VAL A 137 2.77 -10.12 -15.86
C VAL A 137 3.15 -9.55 -14.49
N ASN A 138 4.45 -9.49 -14.18
CA ASN A 138 4.94 -8.90 -12.94
C ASN A 138 4.69 -7.39 -12.81
N GLU A 139 4.57 -6.67 -13.92
CA GLU A 139 4.27 -5.23 -13.92
C GLU A 139 2.80 -4.95 -13.60
N ILE A 140 1.90 -5.83 -14.03
CA ILE A 140 0.45 -5.66 -13.84
C ILE A 140 -0.11 -6.42 -12.64
N LYS A 141 0.65 -7.36 -12.06
CA LYS A 141 0.20 -8.07 -10.86
C LYS A 141 0.17 -7.14 -9.64
N PRO A 142 -0.79 -7.28 -8.73
CA PRO A 142 -0.77 -6.60 -7.45
C PRO A 142 0.48 -7.00 -6.66
N ALA A 143 1.09 -6.06 -5.95
CA ALA A 143 2.32 -6.28 -5.18
C ALA A 143 2.23 -7.40 -4.10
N HIS A 144 1.01 -7.82 -3.75
CA HIS A 144 0.75 -8.87 -2.76
C HIS A 144 0.59 -10.27 -3.36
N TRP A 145 0.61 -10.43 -4.69
CA TRP A 145 0.54 -11.74 -5.35
C TRP A 145 1.94 -12.28 -5.69
N ILE A 146 2.21 -13.50 -5.26
CA ILE A 146 3.42 -14.25 -5.64
C ILE A 146 3.11 -15.01 -6.93
N THR A 147 3.96 -14.86 -7.95
CA THR A 147 3.86 -15.66 -9.19
C THR A 147 4.54 -17.00 -8.93
N GLY A 148 3.78 -18.10 -9.03
CA GLY A 148 4.37 -19.44 -9.02
C GLY A 148 5.23 -19.67 -10.26
N SER A 149 6.41 -20.27 -10.10
CA SER A 149 7.22 -20.67 -11.25
C SER A 149 6.48 -21.74 -12.07
N PRO A 150 6.73 -21.85 -13.38
CA PRO A 150 6.18 -22.92 -14.20
C PRO A 150 6.84 -24.25 -13.81
N THR A 151 6.31 -24.91 -12.77
CA THR A 151 6.94 -26.11 -12.19
C THR A 151 6.21 -27.41 -12.47
N ASN A 152 5.25 -27.47 -13.40
CA ASN A 152 4.72 -28.75 -13.87
C ASN A 152 4.22 -28.65 -15.30
N TRP A 153 5.09 -28.97 -16.25
CA TRP A 153 4.70 -29.39 -17.59
C TRP A 153 4.78 -30.92 -17.63
N PRO A 154 3.68 -31.66 -17.85
CA PRO A 154 3.76 -33.03 -18.34
C PRO A 154 4.24 -33.08 -19.80
#